data_AF-M1QM64-F1
#
_entry.id   AF-M1QM64-F1
#
_cell.length_a   1.000
_cell.length_b   1.000
_cell.length_c   1.000
_cell.angle_alpha   90.00
_cell.angle_beta   90.00
_cell.angle_gamma   90.00
#
_symmetry.space_group_name_H-M   'P 1'
#
loop_
_entity.id
_entity.type
_entity.pdbx_description
1 polymer ?
#
loop_
_entity_poly.entity_id
_entity_poly.type
_entity_poly.pdbx_seq_one_letter_code
_entity_poly.pdbx_strand_id
1 'polypeptide(L)'
;MKVVSVVGYKKSGKTALVSALVRQLSGFGTVGTVKHMGEQRLNPAETDTGRHFDAGADMVVGITGTELVSFARDSGLEDALDMLCDRGLDFAVVEGFKASNLPKIALGDIEGVSNIIFRVPENIDPHEELTASLVGIALAQPDRYTLEALVKKVRKNPDIRKAGAIGTFTGIVRELAGEEKTSRLEFEKYEPEASKVLDRIRDEIKKKEGILEVLIHHKTGLIEAGEDIVYIVIASAHRTELFPALSEAIERIKTEAPIWKKEFTEKEHFWVHDREHA
;
A
#
# COMPACT_ATOMS: atom_id res chain seq x y z
N MET A 1 4.18 -4.51 -1.90
CA MET A 1 5.21 -3.51 -2.29
C MET A 1 5.75 -2.87 -1.03
N LYS A 2 7.06 -2.90 -0.81
CA LYS A 2 7.70 -2.30 0.37
C LYS A 2 8.06 -0.85 0.09
N VAL A 3 7.78 0.05 1.04
CA VAL A 3 7.98 1.49 0.85
C VAL A 3 8.96 2.02 1.89
N VAL A 4 9.95 2.80 1.43
CA VAL A 4 10.85 3.55 2.32
C VAL A 4 11.02 4.98 1.81
N SER A 5 11.05 5.94 2.72
CA SER A 5 11.27 7.35 2.40
C SER A 5 12.67 7.81 2.79
N VAL A 6 13.28 8.67 1.97
CA VAL A 6 14.54 9.35 2.23
C VAL A 6 14.27 10.85 2.34
N VAL A 7 14.59 11.41 3.51
CA VAL A 7 14.36 12.82 3.86
C VAL A 7 15.66 13.50 4.25
N GLY A 8 15.71 14.82 4.09
CA GLY A 8 16.93 15.62 4.24
C GLY A 8 16.72 17.06 3.77
N TYR A 9 17.58 17.99 4.19
CA TYR A 9 17.57 19.35 3.67
C TYR A 9 18.04 19.43 2.22
N LYS A 10 17.85 20.58 1.57
CA LYS A 10 18.31 20.77 0.19
C LYS A 10 19.84 20.61 0.16
N LYS A 11 20.35 19.90 -0.84
CA LYS A 11 21.79 19.58 -1.02
C LYS A 11 22.41 18.67 0.06
N SER A 12 21.63 17.93 0.86
CA SER A 12 22.17 17.01 1.87
C SER A 12 22.71 15.68 1.33
N GLY A 13 22.71 15.45 0.01
CA GLY A 13 23.10 14.18 -0.61
C GLY A 13 21.95 13.18 -0.88
N LYS A 14 20.68 13.56 -0.65
CA LYS A 14 19.51 12.66 -0.82
C LYS A 14 19.49 11.90 -2.14
N THR A 15 19.63 12.61 -3.26
CA THR A 15 19.52 12.01 -4.59
C THR A 15 20.62 10.97 -4.84
N ALA A 16 21.82 11.17 -4.30
CA ALA A 16 22.90 10.18 -4.36
C ALA A 16 22.55 8.92 -3.56
N LEU A 17 22.04 9.09 -2.33
CA LEU A 17 21.61 7.96 -1.50
C LEU A 17 20.44 7.19 -2.11
N VAL A 18 19.42 7.89 -2.62
CA VAL A 18 18.26 7.29 -3.30
C VAL A 18 18.73 6.50 -4.52
N SER A 19 19.62 7.06 -5.34
CA SER A 19 20.14 6.38 -6.53
C SER A 19 20.94 5.11 -6.17
N ALA A 20 21.75 5.15 -5.10
CA ALA A 20 22.49 3.99 -4.62
C ALA A 20 21.55 2.91 -4.08
N LEU A 21 20.54 3.30 -3.29
CA LEU A 21 19.54 2.39 -2.73
C LEU A 21 18.71 1.72 -3.85
N VAL A 22 18.23 2.48 -4.83
CA VAL A 22 17.49 1.95 -5.99
C VAL A 22 18.34 0.94 -6.75
N ARG A 23 19.62 1.25 -6.99
CA ARG A 23 20.55 0.34 -7.66
C ARG A 23 20.66 -1.00 -6.93
N GLN A 24 20.84 -0.99 -5.61
CA GLN A 24 20.93 -2.22 -4.84
C GLN A 24 19.60 -2.96 -4.76
N LEU A 25 18.49 -2.27 -4.51
CA LEU A 25 17.15 -2.87 -4.47
C LEU A 25 16.74 -3.52 -5.80
N SER A 26 17.23 -3.00 -6.93
CA SER A 26 16.96 -3.60 -8.25
C SER A 26 17.47 -5.03 -8.39
N GLY A 27 18.44 -5.46 -7.56
CA GLY A 27 18.89 -6.85 -7.47
C GLY A 27 17.92 -7.77 -6.72
N PHE A 28 16.97 -7.22 -5.96
CA PHE A 28 15.98 -7.97 -5.16
C PHE A 28 14.59 -7.95 -5.78
N GLY A 29 14.30 -7.00 -6.66
CA GLY A 29 13.00 -6.87 -7.31
C GLY A 29 12.86 -5.58 -8.10
N THR A 30 11.68 -5.35 -8.64
CA THR A 30 11.34 -4.15 -9.40
C THR A 30 11.15 -2.95 -8.48
N VAL A 31 11.68 -1.79 -8.86
CA VAL A 31 11.75 -0.59 -8.01
C VAL A 31 11.09 0.60 -8.70
N GLY A 32 10.18 1.25 -7.99
CA GLY A 32 9.62 2.55 -8.35
C GLY A 32 10.21 3.67 -7.47
N THR A 33 10.15 4.90 -7.97
CA THR A 33 10.56 6.08 -7.19
C THR A 33 9.47 7.13 -7.21
N VAL A 34 9.23 7.78 -6.07
CA VAL A 34 8.36 8.96 -5.99
C VAL A 34 9.20 10.12 -5.47
N LYS A 35 9.16 11.27 -6.13
CA LYS A 35 9.93 12.45 -5.73
C LYS A 35 9.00 13.62 -5.46
N HIS A 36 9.17 14.26 -4.32
CA HIS A 36 8.50 15.54 -4.07
C HIS A 36 9.16 16.62 -4.91
N MET A 37 8.47 17.04 -5.96
CA MET A 37 8.83 18.19 -6.77
C MET A 37 8.02 19.38 -6.24
N GLY A 38 8.63 20.55 -6.11
CA GLY A 38 7.92 21.75 -5.64
C GLY A 38 6.82 22.18 -6.62
N GLU A 39 6.33 23.42 -6.51
CA GLU A 39 5.19 23.93 -7.28
C GLU A 39 5.45 24.13 -8.79
N GLN A 40 6.59 23.67 -9.31
CA GLN A 40 6.91 23.78 -10.73
C GLN A 40 6.06 22.79 -11.55
N ARG A 41 5.37 23.33 -12.54
CA ARG A 41 4.58 22.55 -13.50
C ARG A 41 5.49 21.66 -14.35
N LEU A 42 5.17 20.37 -14.43
CA LEU A 42 5.91 19.37 -15.22
C LEU A 42 5.47 19.30 -16.69
N ASN A 43 4.27 19.78 -17.02
CA ASN A 43 3.70 19.81 -18.37
C ASN A 43 3.46 21.26 -18.84
N PRO A 44 4.48 21.98 -19.32
CA PRO A 44 4.35 23.38 -19.70
C PRO A 44 3.21 23.65 -20.70
N ALA A 45 2.54 24.81 -20.59
CA ALA A 45 1.33 25.16 -21.33
C ALA A 45 1.53 25.21 -22.86
N GLU A 46 2.76 25.45 -23.30
CA GLU A 46 3.13 25.49 -24.71
C GLU A 46 3.09 24.11 -25.39
N THR A 47 3.22 23.03 -24.62
CA THR A 47 3.20 21.63 -25.10
C THR A 47 1.77 21.17 -25.38
N ASP A 48 1.59 20.22 -26.31
CA ASP A 48 0.26 19.64 -26.59
C ASP A 48 -0.36 19.03 -25.34
N THR A 49 0.46 18.33 -24.54
CA THR A 49 0.02 17.76 -23.26
C THR A 49 -0.39 18.82 -22.24
N GLY A 50 0.30 19.97 -22.23
CA GLY A 50 -0.06 21.11 -21.38
C GLY A 50 -1.38 21.74 -21.81
N ARG A 51 -1.59 21.92 -23.12
CA ARG A 51 -2.85 22.44 -23.67
C ARG A 51 -4.03 21.53 -23.38
N HIS A 52 -3.87 20.21 -23.50
CA HIS A 52 -4.94 19.27 -23.14
C HIS A 52 -5.32 19.39 -21.67
N PHE A 53 -4.32 19.50 -20.79
CA PHE A 53 -4.53 19.66 -19.35
C PHE A 53 -5.22 20.99 -19.02
N ASP A 54 -4.80 22.09 -19.67
CA ASP A 54 -5.38 23.43 -19.51
C ASP A 54 -6.79 23.54 -20.10
N ALA A 55 -7.10 22.74 -21.13
CA ALA A 55 -8.45 22.61 -21.68
C ALA A 55 -9.42 21.87 -20.75
N GLY A 56 -8.94 21.35 -19.62
CA GLY A 56 -9.77 20.70 -18.60
C GLY A 56 -9.64 19.18 -18.55
N ALA A 57 -8.64 18.58 -19.19
CA ALA A 57 -8.37 17.16 -18.98
C ALA A 57 -7.94 16.91 -17.53
N ASP A 58 -8.62 15.98 -16.85
CA ASP A 58 -8.23 15.52 -15.49
C ASP A 58 -6.97 14.66 -15.53
N MET A 59 -6.75 13.97 -16.64
CA MET A 59 -5.55 13.18 -16.90
C MET A 59 -5.13 13.30 -18.37
N VAL A 60 -3.82 13.44 -18.59
CA VAL A 60 -3.19 13.41 -19.91
C VAL A 60 -2.11 12.34 -19.90
N VAL A 61 -2.22 11.36 -20.79
CA VAL A 61 -1.24 10.28 -20.93
C VAL A 61 -0.51 10.43 -22.27
N GLY A 62 0.81 10.54 -22.21
CA GLY A 62 1.70 10.48 -23.35
C GLY A 62 2.39 9.12 -23.40
N ILE A 63 2.48 8.52 -24.59
CA ILE A 63 3.13 7.22 -24.79
C ILE A 63 4.06 7.29 -26.00
N THR A 64 5.28 6.79 -25.83
CA THR A 64 6.23 6.52 -26.90
C THR A 64 6.28 5.01 -27.15
N GLY A 65 7.16 4.53 -28.04
CA GLY A 65 7.33 3.09 -28.24
C GLY A 65 7.82 2.33 -26.99
N THR A 66 8.37 3.03 -25.98
CA THR A 66 9.01 2.41 -24.82
C THR A 66 8.67 3.07 -23.49
N GLU A 67 8.08 4.27 -23.49
CA GLU A 67 7.87 5.06 -22.28
C GLU A 67 6.43 5.57 -22.19
N LEU A 68 5.95 5.72 -20.97
CA LEU A 68 4.66 6.31 -20.67
C LEU A 68 4.83 7.39 -19.62
N VAL A 69 4.28 8.57 -19.89
CA VAL A 69 4.15 9.67 -18.95
C VAL A 69 2.68 9.97 -18.72
N SER A 70 2.29 10.23 -17.48
CA SER A 70 0.94 10.60 -17.10
C SER A 70 0.96 11.86 -16.24
N PHE A 71 0.16 12.85 -16.63
CA PHE A 71 -0.12 14.05 -15.85
C PHE A 71 -1.56 13.96 -15.34
N ALA A 72 -1.77 14.13 -14.04
CA ALA A 72 -3.09 14.03 -13.41
C ALA A 72 -3.32 15.20 -12.44
N ARG A 73 -4.58 15.62 -12.30
CA ARG A 73 -5.00 16.62 -11.30
C ARG A 73 -5.08 15.98 -9.91
N ASP A 74 -4.94 16.83 -8.90
CA ASP A 74 -5.23 16.53 -7.48
C ASP A 74 -4.61 15.21 -6.95
N SER A 75 -3.43 14.84 -7.46
CA SER A 75 -2.75 13.61 -7.08
C SER A 75 -1.75 13.84 -5.94
N GLY A 76 -1.83 13.00 -4.90
CA GLY A 76 -0.95 13.01 -3.74
C GLY A 76 0.11 11.89 -3.76
N LEU A 77 0.81 11.77 -2.62
CA LEU A 77 1.79 10.69 -2.40
C LEU A 77 1.13 9.31 -2.42
N GLU A 78 -0.04 9.17 -1.80
CA GLU A 78 -0.74 7.89 -1.69
C GLU A 78 -1.17 7.38 -3.07
N ASP A 79 -1.70 8.25 -3.94
CA ASP A 79 -2.04 7.90 -5.33
C ASP A 79 -0.82 7.43 -6.12
N ALA A 80 0.32 8.10 -5.94
CA ALA A 80 1.56 7.70 -6.59
C ALA A 80 2.04 6.33 -6.10
N LEU A 81 1.93 6.05 -4.80
CA LEU A 81 2.28 4.74 -4.23
C LEU A 81 1.32 3.64 -4.70
N ASP A 82 0.03 3.91 -4.79
CA ASP A 82 -0.95 2.95 -5.29
C ASP A 82 -0.73 2.67 -6.77
N MET A 83 -0.41 3.67 -7.58
CA MET A 83 -0.04 3.46 -8.98
C MET A 83 1.19 2.55 -9.12
N LEU A 84 2.24 2.74 -8.29
CA LEU A 84 3.41 1.87 -8.30
C LEU A 84 3.06 0.45 -7.82
N CYS A 85 2.23 0.34 -6.79
CA CYS A 85 1.75 -0.94 -6.24
C CYS A 85 0.94 -1.71 -7.30
N ASP A 86 0.03 -1.04 -7.98
CA ASP A 86 -0.83 -1.59 -9.03
C ASP A 86 -0.03 -2.02 -10.26
N ARG A 87 1.08 -1.35 -10.57
CA ARG A 87 2.03 -1.84 -11.58
C ARG A 87 2.75 -3.12 -11.17
N GLY A 88 2.58 -3.56 -9.93
CA GLY A 88 3.15 -4.78 -9.39
C GLY A 88 4.62 -4.64 -9.04
N LEU A 89 5.06 -3.42 -8.68
CA LEU A 89 6.43 -3.18 -8.24
C LEU A 89 6.66 -3.75 -6.84
N ASP A 90 7.89 -4.22 -6.60
CA ASP A 90 8.27 -4.84 -5.33
C ASP A 90 8.65 -3.78 -4.29
N PHE A 91 9.26 -2.68 -4.73
CA PHE A 91 9.74 -1.59 -3.89
C PHE A 91 9.32 -0.21 -4.40
N ALA A 92 9.10 0.73 -3.47
CA ALA A 92 9.03 2.16 -3.74
C ALA A 92 10.02 2.93 -2.85
N VAL A 93 10.89 3.72 -3.47
CA VAL A 93 11.78 4.65 -2.78
C VAL A 93 11.26 6.07 -2.94
N VAL A 94 10.86 6.69 -1.83
CA VAL A 94 10.28 8.03 -1.82
C VAL A 94 11.35 9.06 -1.46
N GLU A 95 11.60 10.05 -2.31
CA GLU A 95 12.48 11.19 -2.00
C GLU A 95 11.62 12.39 -1.54
N GLY A 96 11.64 12.71 -0.25
CA GLY A 96 10.91 13.85 0.33
C GLY A 96 9.67 13.47 1.14
N PHE A 97 8.60 14.27 1.02
CA PHE A 97 7.35 14.11 1.79
C PHE A 97 7.56 13.99 3.32
N LYS A 98 8.23 15.01 3.91
CA LYS A 98 8.58 15.04 5.34
C LYS A 98 7.38 14.86 6.29
N ALA A 99 6.20 15.31 5.88
CA ALA A 99 4.96 15.24 6.66
C ALA A 99 4.23 13.88 6.54
N SER A 100 4.65 12.98 5.64
CA SER A 100 4.02 11.66 5.50
C SER A 100 4.24 10.79 6.74
N ASN A 101 3.40 9.78 6.95
CA ASN A 101 3.60 8.78 8.01
C ASN A 101 4.53 7.63 7.59
N LEU A 102 5.14 7.70 6.41
CA LEU A 102 6.05 6.66 5.92
C LEU A 102 7.26 6.46 6.84
N PRO A 103 7.84 5.24 6.90
CA PRO A 103 9.14 4.99 7.50
C PRO A 103 10.23 5.80 6.78
N LYS A 104 11.05 6.55 7.54
CA LYS A 104 12.03 7.50 6.99
C LYS A 104 13.47 7.18 7.35
N ILE A 105 14.33 7.17 6.33
CA ILE A 105 15.78 7.31 6.43
C ILE A 105 16.08 8.81 6.36
N ALA A 106 16.61 9.39 7.44
CA ALA A 106 16.91 10.81 7.54
C ALA A 106 18.39 11.09 7.29
N LEU A 107 18.70 11.98 6.33
CA LEU A 107 20.03 12.55 6.16
C LEU A 107 20.18 13.78 7.06
N GLY A 108 21.12 13.70 8.00
CA GLY A 108 21.41 14.72 8.99
C GLY A 108 20.39 14.84 10.11
N ASP A 109 20.51 15.92 10.86
CA ASP A 109 19.62 16.26 11.97
C ASP A 109 18.45 17.10 11.47
N ILE A 110 17.39 16.40 11.08
CA ILE A 110 16.13 17.01 10.66
C ILE A 110 15.17 17.05 11.84
N GLU A 111 14.65 18.24 12.13
CA GLU A 111 13.62 18.47 13.14
C GLU A 111 12.20 18.37 12.55
N GLY A 112 11.21 18.10 13.41
CA GLY A 112 9.79 18.09 13.02
C GLY A 112 9.40 16.95 12.08
N VAL A 113 10.20 15.88 12.00
CA VAL A 113 9.93 14.71 11.17
C VAL A 113 9.60 13.51 12.05
N SER A 114 8.45 12.89 11.81
CA SER A 114 8.00 11.68 12.48
C SER A 114 8.51 10.41 11.79
N ASN A 115 8.42 9.28 12.49
CA ASN A 115 8.69 7.93 11.95
C ASN A 115 10.08 7.78 11.29
N ILE A 116 11.12 8.34 11.92
CA ILE A 116 12.51 8.14 11.51
C ILE A 116 12.96 6.77 12.02
N ILE A 117 13.32 5.88 11.10
CA ILE A 117 13.76 4.52 11.41
C ILE A 117 15.27 4.33 11.25
N PHE A 118 15.94 5.27 10.55
CA PHE A 118 17.40 5.26 10.40
C PHE A 118 17.93 6.67 10.13
N ARG A 119 19.13 6.98 10.64
CA ARG A 119 19.81 8.25 10.39
C ARG A 119 21.13 8.02 9.68
N VAL A 120 21.43 8.90 8.73
CA VAL A 120 22.63 8.88 7.90
C VAL A 120 23.26 10.29 7.95
N PRO A 121 24.59 10.43 8.06
CA PRO A 121 25.23 11.74 7.95
C PRO A 121 24.93 12.45 6.62
N GLU A 122 24.91 13.79 6.63
CA GLU A 122 24.78 14.56 5.39
C GLU A 122 26.01 14.36 4.50
N ASN A 123 25.79 14.42 3.18
CA ASN A 123 26.85 14.33 2.16
C ASN A 123 27.73 13.08 2.29
N ILE A 124 27.21 12.01 2.90
CA ILE A 124 27.89 10.73 2.93
C ILE A 124 28.00 10.17 1.51
N ASP A 125 29.14 9.58 1.20
CA ASP A 125 29.28 8.76 0.00
C ASP A 125 28.65 7.38 0.28
N PRO A 126 27.62 6.96 -0.48
CA PRO A 126 26.92 5.70 -0.26
C PRO A 126 27.80 4.50 -0.64
N HIS A 127 28.64 4.09 0.30
CA HIS A 127 29.46 2.90 0.21
C HIS A 127 28.62 1.62 0.42
N GLU A 128 29.22 0.48 0.12
CA GLU A 128 28.54 -0.82 0.06
C GLU A 128 27.87 -1.22 1.38
N GLU A 129 28.57 -1.09 2.51
CA GLU A 129 28.08 -1.48 3.84
C GLU A 129 26.84 -0.66 4.27
N LEU A 130 26.89 0.67 4.09
CA LEU A 130 25.74 1.53 4.34
C LEU A 130 24.57 1.12 3.47
N THR A 131 24.79 0.95 2.16
CA THR A 131 23.70 0.67 1.24
C THR A 131 23.07 -0.70 1.50
N ALA A 132 23.88 -1.71 1.85
CA ALA A 132 23.39 -3.02 2.27
C ALA A 132 22.51 -2.93 3.53
N SER A 133 22.90 -2.10 4.50
CA SER A 133 22.09 -1.84 5.70
C SER A 133 20.74 -1.20 5.36
N LEU A 134 20.73 -0.22 4.45
CA LEU A 134 19.50 0.42 3.99
C LEU A 134 18.58 -0.52 3.20
N VAL A 135 19.15 -1.45 2.43
CA VAL A 135 18.39 -2.52 1.77
C VAL A 135 17.73 -3.44 2.80
N GLY A 136 18.46 -3.84 3.84
CA GLY A 136 17.90 -4.62 4.95
C GLY A 136 16.71 -3.93 5.61
N ILE A 137 16.82 -2.61 5.83
CA ILE A 137 15.73 -1.78 6.33
C ILE A 137 14.53 -1.79 5.38
N ALA A 138 14.74 -1.59 4.07
CA ALA A 138 13.67 -1.61 3.08
C ALA A 138 12.97 -2.97 3.00
N LEU A 139 13.73 -4.07 3.07
CA LEU A 139 13.20 -5.45 3.09
C LEU A 139 12.38 -5.76 4.35
N ALA A 140 12.71 -5.13 5.47
CA ALA A 140 11.98 -5.30 6.72
C ALA A 140 10.65 -4.53 6.76
N GLN A 141 10.38 -3.62 5.80
CA GLN A 141 9.14 -2.84 5.80
C GLN A 141 7.92 -3.73 5.52
N PRO A 142 6.75 -3.41 6.10
CA PRO A 142 5.52 -4.10 5.76
C PRO A 142 5.17 -3.88 4.29
N ASP A 143 4.46 -4.84 3.71
CA ASP A 143 3.96 -4.70 2.36
C ASP A 143 2.74 -3.79 2.31
N ARG A 144 2.78 -2.80 1.43
CA ARG A 144 1.59 -2.13 0.90
C ARG A 144 0.91 -3.04 -0.10
N TYR A 145 -0.42 -3.10 -0.04
CA TYR A 145 -1.28 -3.80 -0.98
C TYR A 145 -2.45 -2.93 -1.41
N THR A 146 -2.80 -3.05 -2.68
CA THR A 146 -4.07 -2.59 -3.26
C THR A 146 -4.84 -3.84 -3.72
N LEU A 147 -6.14 -3.69 -3.96
CA LEU A 147 -6.93 -4.79 -4.53
C LEU A 147 -6.37 -5.25 -5.88
N GLU A 148 -6.04 -4.31 -6.76
CA GLU A 148 -5.53 -4.61 -8.10
C GLU A 148 -4.18 -5.32 -8.04
N ALA A 149 -3.26 -4.89 -7.15
CA ALA A 149 -1.99 -5.58 -6.95
C ALA A 149 -2.20 -7.03 -6.48
N LEU A 150 -3.17 -7.29 -5.61
CA LEU A 150 -3.51 -8.64 -5.15
C LEU A 150 -4.12 -9.49 -6.27
N VAL A 151 -5.02 -8.93 -7.08
CA VAL A 151 -5.58 -9.62 -8.26
C VAL A 151 -4.47 -9.97 -9.25
N LYS A 152 -3.53 -9.05 -9.52
CA LYS A 152 -2.35 -9.33 -10.36
C LYS A 152 -1.46 -10.40 -9.75
N LYS A 153 -1.26 -10.40 -8.43
CA LYS A 153 -0.49 -11.44 -7.73
C LYS A 153 -1.13 -12.82 -7.90
N VAL A 154 -2.45 -12.93 -7.75
CA VAL A 154 -3.20 -14.17 -8.02
C VAL A 154 -3.02 -14.61 -9.48
N ARG A 155 -3.07 -13.67 -10.43
CA ARG A 155 -2.88 -13.97 -11.87
C ARG A 155 -1.48 -14.45 -12.23
N LYS A 156 -0.46 -14.21 -11.39
CA LYS A 156 0.89 -14.75 -11.59
C LYS A 156 1.01 -16.21 -11.12
N ASN A 157 0.02 -16.76 -10.42
CA ASN A 157 0.03 -18.17 -10.03
C ASN A 157 0.01 -19.05 -11.30
N PRO A 158 0.94 -20.01 -11.49
CA PRO A 158 0.98 -20.87 -12.67
C PRO A 158 -0.32 -21.64 -12.92
N ASP A 159 -1.04 -22.01 -11.86
CA ASP A 159 -2.32 -22.72 -11.93
C ASP A 159 -3.51 -21.82 -12.27
N ILE A 160 -3.32 -20.50 -12.43
CA ILE A 160 -4.40 -19.58 -12.84
C ILE A 160 -5.05 -20.00 -14.17
N ARG A 161 -4.33 -20.72 -15.03
CA ARG A 161 -4.86 -21.28 -16.28
C ARG A 161 -6.03 -22.25 -16.08
N LYS A 162 -6.20 -22.77 -14.86
CA LYS A 162 -7.33 -23.62 -14.44
C LYS A 162 -8.48 -22.82 -13.85
N ALA A 163 -8.31 -21.51 -13.62
CA ALA A 163 -9.30 -20.68 -12.97
C ALA A 163 -10.40 -20.27 -13.95
N GLY A 164 -11.66 -20.48 -13.56
CA GLY A 164 -12.82 -19.94 -14.25
C GLY A 164 -13.32 -18.64 -13.63
N ALA A 165 -12.88 -18.29 -12.42
CA ALA A 165 -13.27 -17.05 -11.76
C ALA A 165 -12.24 -16.57 -10.72
N ILE A 166 -12.15 -15.25 -10.58
CA ILE A 166 -11.53 -14.57 -9.43
C ILE A 166 -12.65 -13.80 -8.73
N GLY A 167 -12.85 -14.06 -7.45
CA GLY A 167 -13.79 -13.33 -6.59
C GLY A 167 -13.02 -12.48 -5.60
N THR A 168 -13.56 -11.30 -5.32
CA THR A 168 -12.96 -10.35 -4.39
C THR A 168 -13.99 -9.88 -3.37
N PHE A 169 -13.53 -9.63 -2.15
CA PHE A 169 -14.26 -8.89 -1.14
C PHE A 169 -13.39 -7.75 -0.63
N THR A 170 -13.98 -6.56 -0.56
CA THR A 170 -13.37 -5.36 0.01
C THR A 170 -14.24 -4.87 1.17
N GLY A 171 -13.71 -4.92 2.39
CA GLY A 171 -14.35 -4.29 3.53
C GLY A 171 -13.95 -2.83 3.62
N ILE A 172 -14.92 -1.94 3.89
CA ILE A 172 -14.74 -0.48 3.89
C ILE A 172 -15.17 0.08 5.25
N VAL A 173 -14.44 1.08 5.77
CA VAL A 173 -14.87 1.84 6.95
C VAL A 173 -16.14 2.63 6.60
N ARG A 174 -17.24 2.36 7.29
CA ARG A 174 -18.47 3.14 7.09
C ARG A 174 -18.40 4.47 7.84
N GLU A 175 -18.72 5.56 7.16
CA GLU A 175 -18.86 6.90 7.77
C GLU A 175 -20.10 6.99 8.67
N LEU A 176 -21.18 6.29 8.31
CA LEU A 176 -22.44 6.26 9.05
C LEU A 176 -22.68 4.88 9.66
N ALA A 177 -22.78 4.82 10.99
CA ALA A 177 -23.20 3.64 11.73
C ALA A 177 -24.44 4.00 12.57
N GLY A 178 -25.63 3.94 11.95
CA GLY A 178 -26.86 4.42 12.57
C GLY A 178 -27.01 5.94 12.46
N GLU A 179 -27.29 6.62 13.57
CA GLU A 179 -27.42 8.09 13.62
C GLU A 179 -26.10 8.82 13.94
N GLU A 180 -25.03 8.07 14.24
CA GLU A 180 -23.73 8.64 14.63
C GLU A 180 -22.75 8.65 13.44
N LYS A 181 -22.06 9.80 13.29
CA LYS A 181 -20.98 9.97 12.32
C LYS A 181 -19.67 9.45 12.90
N THR A 182 -19.14 8.40 12.28
CA THR A 182 -17.81 7.86 12.57
C THR A 182 -16.80 8.59 11.70
N SER A 183 -15.83 9.27 12.33
CA SER A 183 -14.79 10.00 11.61
C SER A 183 -13.65 9.09 11.14
N ARG A 184 -13.29 8.08 11.95
CA ARG A 184 -12.20 7.13 11.67
C ARG A 184 -12.28 5.91 12.58
N LEU A 185 -11.64 4.83 12.17
CA LEU A 185 -11.45 3.61 12.96
C LEU A 185 -9.97 3.37 13.21
N GLU A 186 -9.61 3.02 14.44
CA GLU A 186 -8.30 2.50 14.77
C GLU A 186 -8.40 0.99 14.91
N PHE A 187 -7.64 0.27 14.10
CA PHE A 187 -7.53 -1.17 14.18
C PHE A 187 -6.23 -1.54 14.88
N GLU A 188 -6.35 -2.02 16.11
CA GLU A 188 -5.24 -2.63 16.82
C GLU A 188 -5.21 -4.13 16.47
N LYS A 189 -4.05 -4.57 15.97
CA LYS A 189 -3.79 -5.98 15.68
C LYS A 189 -2.82 -6.49 16.74
N TYR A 190 -3.20 -7.56 17.44
CA TYR A 190 -2.24 -8.32 18.24
C TYR A 190 -1.36 -9.12 17.29
N GLU A 191 -0.35 -8.45 16.76
CA GLU A 191 0.73 -9.11 16.01
C GLU A 191 1.68 -9.76 17.00
N PRO A 192 2.06 -11.04 16.83
CA PRO A 192 2.01 -11.86 15.59
C PRO A 192 0.77 -12.77 15.40
N GLU A 193 -0.13 -12.85 16.37
CA GLU A 193 -1.20 -13.85 16.43
C GLU A 193 -2.22 -13.68 15.32
N ALA A 194 -2.63 -12.44 15.05
CA ALA A 194 -3.62 -12.18 14.01
C ALA A 194 -3.09 -12.52 12.61
N SER A 195 -1.81 -12.29 12.31
CA SER A 195 -1.21 -12.75 11.03
C SER A 195 -1.26 -14.26 10.90
N LYS A 196 -0.92 -15.00 11.96
CA LYS A 196 -0.98 -16.47 11.97
C LYS A 196 -2.40 -17.00 11.75
N VAL A 197 -3.41 -16.35 12.32
CA VAL A 197 -4.82 -16.73 12.12
C VAL A 197 -5.24 -16.50 10.66
N LEU A 198 -4.93 -15.34 10.08
CA LEU A 198 -5.24 -15.05 8.68
C LEU A 198 -4.55 -16.03 7.72
N ASP A 199 -3.28 -16.35 7.97
CA ASP A 199 -2.53 -17.35 7.21
C ASP A 199 -3.16 -18.74 7.32
N ARG A 200 -3.58 -19.15 8.52
CA ARG A 200 -4.29 -20.42 8.73
C ARG A 200 -5.59 -20.48 7.94
N ILE A 201 -6.43 -19.44 8.05
CA ILE A 201 -7.71 -19.35 7.33
C ILE A 201 -7.46 -19.46 5.82
N ARG A 202 -6.50 -18.69 5.29
CA ARG A 202 -6.08 -18.75 3.89
C ARG A 202 -5.72 -20.18 3.48
N ASP A 203 -4.82 -20.81 4.23
CA ASP A 203 -4.26 -22.12 3.87
C ASP A 203 -5.31 -23.24 3.95
N GLU A 204 -6.25 -23.15 4.88
CA GLU A 204 -7.36 -24.10 4.99
C GLU A 204 -8.37 -23.94 3.86
N ILE A 205 -8.73 -22.71 3.49
CA ILE A 205 -9.64 -22.46 2.36
C ILE A 205 -8.97 -22.87 1.04
N LYS A 206 -7.67 -22.59 0.87
CA LYS A 206 -6.91 -22.96 -0.32
C LYS A 206 -6.83 -24.48 -0.54
N LYS A 207 -6.92 -25.30 0.51
CA LYS A 207 -6.92 -26.77 0.41
C LYS A 207 -8.23 -27.35 -0.13
N LYS A 208 -9.30 -26.55 -0.21
CA LYS A 208 -10.60 -27.02 -0.71
C LYS A 208 -10.54 -27.28 -2.21
N GLU A 209 -11.30 -28.29 -2.64
CA GLU A 209 -11.38 -28.65 -4.04
C GLU A 209 -11.84 -27.46 -4.90
N GLY A 210 -11.17 -27.26 -6.03
CA GLY A 210 -11.47 -26.16 -6.96
C GLY A 210 -10.94 -24.78 -6.54
N ILE A 211 -10.33 -24.62 -5.35
CA ILE A 211 -9.67 -23.37 -4.95
C ILE A 211 -8.19 -23.40 -5.38
N LEU A 212 -7.75 -22.36 -6.07
CA LEU A 212 -6.41 -22.30 -6.67
C LEU A 212 -5.48 -21.35 -5.93
N GLU A 213 -6.02 -20.22 -5.49
CA GLU A 213 -5.29 -19.23 -4.72
C GLU A 213 -6.23 -18.48 -3.79
N VAL A 214 -5.73 -18.14 -2.60
CA VAL A 214 -6.42 -17.32 -1.61
C VAL A 214 -5.41 -16.30 -1.12
N LEU A 215 -5.73 -15.02 -1.22
CA LEU A 215 -4.98 -13.93 -0.59
C LEU A 215 -5.92 -13.20 0.35
N ILE A 216 -5.45 -12.96 1.58
CA ILE A 216 -6.15 -12.16 2.59
C ILE A 216 -5.18 -11.09 3.05
N HIS A 217 -5.60 -9.83 2.98
CA HIS A 217 -4.85 -8.71 3.51
C HIS A 217 -5.78 -7.84 4.35
N HIS A 218 -5.39 -7.56 5.59
CA HIS A 218 -6.12 -6.68 6.49
C HIS A 218 -5.19 -5.53 6.89
N LYS A 219 -5.60 -4.29 6.62
CA LYS A 219 -4.89 -3.09 7.03
C LYS A 219 -4.95 -2.93 8.55
N THR A 220 -3.95 -2.28 9.12
CA THR A 220 -3.87 -2.03 10.56
C THR A 220 -3.51 -0.58 10.83
N GLY A 221 -3.73 -0.12 12.07
CA GLY A 221 -3.52 1.27 12.45
C GLY A 221 -4.77 2.12 12.21
N LEU A 222 -4.54 3.42 12.02
CA LEU A 222 -5.60 4.40 11.78
C LEU A 222 -6.07 4.30 10.32
N ILE A 223 -7.37 4.07 10.14
CA ILE A 223 -8.03 3.97 8.84
C ILE A 223 -9.20 4.95 8.84
N GLU A 224 -9.23 5.83 7.84
CA GLU A 224 -10.24 6.88 7.73
C GLU A 224 -11.58 6.34 7.23
N ALA A 225 -12.66 7.09 7.48
CA ALA A 225 -13.97 6.73 6.93
C ALA A 225 -13.93 6.71 5.40
N GLY A 226 -14.54 5.69 4.80
CA GLY A 226 -14.52 5.47 3.36
C GLY A 226 -13.31 4.69 2.84
N GLU A 227 -12.28 4.44 3.66
CA GLU A 227 -11.12 3.68 3.24
C GLU A 227 -11.33 2.16 3.34
N ASP A 228 -10.63 1.43 2.46
CA ASP A 228 -10.58 -0.03 2.47
C ASP A 228 -9.80 -0.56 3.69
N ILE A 229 -10.38 -1.53 4.39
CA ILE A 229 -9.82 -2.18 5.59
C ILE A 229 -9.27 -3.57 5.26
N VAL A 230 -9.99 -4.35 4.46
CA VAL A 230 -9.65 -5.75 4.19
C VAL A 230 -9.88 -6.08 2.72
N TYR A 231 -8.93 -6.80 2.14
CA TYR A 231 -9.03 -7.41 0.83
C TYR A 231 -8.98 -8.93 0.97
N ILE A 232 -9.94 -9.61 0.36
CA ILE A 232 -9.92 -11.05 0.15
C ILE A 232 -9.98 -11.29 -1.35
N VAL A 233 -9.03 -12.05 -1.90
CA VAL A 233 -8.98 -12.40 -3.32
C VAL A 233 -8.86 -13.91 -3.44
N ILE A 234 -9.83 -14.55 -4.11
CA ILE A 234 -9.86 -15.99 -4.30
C ILE A 234 -9.94 -16.31 -5.79
N ALA A 235 -9.00 -17.11 -6.30
CA ALA A 235 -9.11 -17.75 -7.61
C ALA A 235 -9.64 -19.16 -7.45
N SER A 236 -10.56 -19.55 -8.32
CA SER A 236 -11.22 -20.85 -8.30
C SER A 236 -11.46 -21.39 -9.71
N ALA A 237 -11.61 -22.71 -9.82
CA ALA A 237 -11.97 -23.40 -11.05
C ALA A 237 -13.35 -22.96 -11.54
N HIS A 238 -14.36 -22.90 -10.66
CA HIS A 238 -15.69 -22.42 -11.00
C HIS A 238 -16.31 -21.55 -9.89
N ARG A 239 -17.34 -20.80 -10.27
CA ARG A 239 -18.07 -19.92 -9.33
C ARG A 239 -18.75 -20.69 -8.18
N THR A 240 -19.03 -21.98 -8.40
CA THR A 240 -19.67 -22.88 -7.42
C THR A 240 -18.81 -23.12 -6.20
N GLU A 241 -17.48 -23.13 -6.36
CA GLU A 241 -16.53 -23.21 -5.24
C GLU A 241 -16.17 -21.82 -4.73
N LEU A 242 -16.14 -20.81 -5.62
CA LEU A 242 -15.73 -19.45 -5.29
C LEU A 242 -16.56 -18.79 -4.18
N PHE A 243 -17.88 -18.70 -4.38
CA PHE A 243 -18.74 -17.92 -3.49
C PHE A 243 -18.80 -18.53 -2.08
N PRO A 244 -18.92 -19.86 -1.91
CA PRO A 244 -18.80 -20.47 -0.59
C PRO A 244 -17.47 -20.17 0.09
N ALA A 245 -16.34 -20.31 -0.63
CA ALA A 245 -15.02 -20.04 -0.09
C ALA A 245 -14.84 -18.56 0.32
N LEU A 246 -15.39 -17.63 -0.46
CA LEU A 246 -15.34 -16.21 -0.15
C LEU A 246 -16.19 -15.86 1.08
N SER A 247 -17.42 -16.38 1.16
CA SER A 247 -18.29 -16.20 2.32
C SER A 247 -17.66 -16.77 3.59
N GLU A 248 -17.07 -17.97 3.50
CA GLU A 248 -16.37 -18.59 4.61
C GLU A 248 -15.16 -17.76 5.06
N ALA A 249 -14.36 -17.23 4.12
CA ALA A 249 -13.24 -16.37 4.47
C ALA A 249 -13.70 -15.14 5.28
N ILE A 250 -14.78 -14.48 4.85
CA ILE A 250 -15.33 -13.31 5.53
C ILE A 250 -15.75 -13.65 6.97
N GLU A 251 -16.58 -14.69 7.14
CA GLU A 251 -17.09 -15.07 8.46
C GLU A 251 -15.97 -15.53 9.40
N ARG A 252 -15.00 -16.30 8.90
CA ARG A 252 -13.87 -16.78 9.69
C ARG A 252 -12.93 -15.66 10.11
N ILE A 253 -12.66 -14.69 9.21
CA ILE A 253 -11.86 -13.51 9.59
C ILE A 253 -12.58 -12.74 10.70
N LYS A 254 -13.89 -12.51 10.57
CA LYS A 254 -14.68 -11.76 11.56
C LYS A 254 -14.72 -12.45 12.93
N THR A 255 -14.74 -13.78 12.95
CA THR A 255 -14.94 -14.56 14.20
C THR A 255 -13.64 -15.05 14.84
N GLU A 256 -12.61 -15.35 14.04
CA GLU A 256 -11.37 -15.95 14.55
C GLU A 256 -10.22 -14.95 14.68
N ALA A 257 -10.17 -13.88 13.87
CA ALA A 257 -9.02 -12.98 13.85
C ALA A 257 -9.08 -12.01 15.05
N PRO A 258 -8.05 -11.96 15.92
CA PRO A 258 -8.01 -11.03 17.06
C PRO A 258 -7.64 -9.62 16.57
N ILE A 259 -8.59 -8.99 15.88
CA ILE A 259 -8.48 -7.63 15.35
C ILE A 259 -9.47 -6.77 16.12
N TRP A 260 -8.96 -5.88 16.97
CA TRP A 260 -9.80 -5.00 17.75
C TRP A 260 -10.00 -3.68 17.04
N LYS A 261 -11.26 -3.25 17.00
CA LYS A 261 -11.68 -2.00 16.39
C LYS A 261 -12.00 -1.01 17.50
N LYS A 262 -11.38 0.16 17.46
CA LYS A 262 -11.72 1.31 18.29
C LYS A 262 -12.31 2.39 17.41
N GLU A 263 -13.52 2.82 17.74
CA GLU A 263 -14.26 3.83 16.98
C GLU A 263 -13.95 5.23 17.49
N PHE A 264 -13.74 6.18 16.58
CA PHE A 264 -13.64 7.60 16.90
C PHE A 264 -14.81 8.34 16.26
N THR A 265 -15.81 8.64 17.07
CA THR A 265 -16.96 9.46 16.68
C THR A 265 -16.66 10.94 16.92
N GLU A 266 -17.46 11.83 16.34
CA GLU A 266 -17.36 13.28 16.57
C GLU A 266 -17.74 13.69 18.02
N LYS A 267 -18.24 12.76 18.85
CA LYS A 267 -18.70 13.00 20.23
C LYS A 267 -18.12 11.95 21.19
N GLU A 268 -16.92 12.21 21.69
CA GLU A 268 -16.22 11.46 22.76
C GLU A 268 -15.99 9.94 22.54
N HIS A 269 -14.88 9.47 23.10
CA HIS A 269 -14.30 8.16 22.81
C HIS A 269 -15.00 7.03 23.58
N PHE A 270 -15.52 6.02 22.89
CA PHE A 270 -15.98 4.78 23.52
C PHE A 270 -15.37 3.54 22.85
N TRP A 271 -14.93 2.59 23.69
CA TRP A 271 -14.54 1.26 23.28
C TRP A 271 -15.80 0.44 23.03
N VAL A 272 -16.02 0.00 21.79
CA VAL A 272 -17.12 -0.91 21.48
C VAL A 272 -16.59 -2.34 21.60
N HIS A 273 -17.00 -3.03 22.67
CA HIS A 273 -16.94 -4.49 22.72
C HIS A 273 -18.21 -5.05 22.07
N ASP A 274 -18.04 -6.14 21.32
CA ASP A 274 -19.08 -6.84 20.57
C ASP A 274 -20.46 -6.81 21.25
N ARG A 275 -21.47 -6.30 20.54
CA ARG A 275 -22.86 -6.59 20.88
C ARG A 275 -23.23 -7.92 20.23
N GLU A 276 -23.53 -8.89 21.07
CA GLU A 276 -24.03 -10.23 20.71
C GLU A 276 -25.19 -10.14 19.70
N HIS A 277 -25.11 -10.99 18.68
CA HIS A 277 -26.20 -11.23 17.74
C HIS A 277 -27.34 -11.96 18.47
N ALA A 278 -28.50 -11.32 18.55
CA ALA A 278 -29.79 -11.97 18.73
C ALA A 278 -30.40 -12.31 17.36
#